data_AF-A0A7K4YE47-F1
#
_entry.id   AF-A0A7K4YE47-F1
#
_cell.length_a   1.000
_cell.length_b   1.000
_cell.length_c   1.000
_cell.angle_alpha   90.00
_cell.angle_beta   90.00
_cell.angle_gamma   90.00
#
_symmetry.space_group_name_H-M   'P 1'
#
loop_
_entity.id
_entity.type
_entity.pdbx_description
1 polymer ?
#
loop_
_entity_poly.entity_id
_entity_poly.type
_entity_poly.pdbx_seq_one_letter_code
_entity_poly.pdbx_strand_id
1 'polypeptide(L)'
;EYAMNYWKNNGAPAEKLLVGFPTYGHSFNLQNPSDTAVGAPTTGAGPAGPYTKEAGLLAYYEICTFLNSGATQAWDAPQDVPYAYKGNEWVGYDNIKSFNIKVEWLKQNNFGGAMVWSLPMDDFTGSFCNQGKYPLINALKNGLGLQN
;
A
#
# COMPACT_ATOMS: atom_id res chain seq x y z
N GLU A 1 -5.47 -3.00 -12.13
CA GLU A 1 -5.68 -3.67 -13.43
C GLU A 1 -5.58 -2.72 -14.64
N TYR A 2 -6.46 -1.71 -14.74
CA TYR A 2 -6.58 -0.84 -15.93
C TYR A 2 -5.26 -0.30 -16.51
N ALA A 3 -4.42 0.35 -15.69
CA ALA A 3 -3.24 1.08 -16.18
C ALA A 3 -2.21 0.17 -16.88
N MET A 4 -1.92 -1.02 -16.32
CA MET A 4 -0.97 -1.95 -16.93
C MET A 4 -1.53 -2.56 -18.22
N ASN A 5 -2.81 -2.93 -18.21
CA ASN A 5 -3.49 -3.47 -19.39
C ASN A 5 -3.57 -2.42 -20.50
N TYR A 6 -3.74 -1.15 -20.16
CA TYR A 6 -3.69 -0.04 -21.12
C TYR A 6 -2.33 0.01 -21.83
N TRP A 7 -1.22 0.01 -21.09
CA TRP A 7 0.13 -0.01 -21.69
C TRP A 7 0.35 -1.24 -22.57
N LYS A 8 -0.03 -2.43 -22.08
CA LYS A 8 0.06 -3.69 -22.82
C LYS A 8 -0.73 -3.64 -24.14
N ASN A 9 -1.97 -3.17 -24.09
CA ASN A 9 -2.87 -3.09 -25.25
C ASN A 9 -2.44 -2.01 -26.25
N ASN A 10 -1.60 -1.05 -25.84
CA ASN A 10 -1.03 -0.01 -26.70
C ASN A 10 0.40 -0.33 -27.17
N GLY A 11 0.83 -1.58 -27.08
CA GLY A 11 2.05 -2.07 -27.74
C GLY A 11 3.28 -2.17 -26.84
N ALA A 12 3.18 -1.89 -25.54
CA ALA A 12 4.27 -2.21 -24.61
C ALA A 12 4.30 -3.73 -24.34
N PRO A 13 5.41 -4.44 -24.61
CA PRO A 13 5.51 -5.87 -24.31
C PRO A 13 5.32 -6.13 -22.81
N ALA A 14 4.51 -7.13 -22.46
CA ALA A 14 4.12 -7.39 -21.07
C ALA A 14 5.35 -7.69 -20.17
N GLU A 15 6.30 -8.45 -20.71
CA GLU A 15 7.56 -8.83 -20.08
C GLU A 15 8.52 -7.63 -19.84
N LYS A 16 8.23 -6.46 -20.41
CA LYS A 16 8.97 -5.22 -20.14
C LYS A 16 8.25 -4.28 -19.17
N LEU A 17 7.01 -4.60 -18.79
CA LEU A 17 6.22 -3.79 -17.87
C LEU A 17 6.42 -4.29 -16.44
N LEU A 18 6.94 -3.41 -15.58
CA LEU A 18 7.13 -3.68 -14.16
C LEU A 18 6.00 -3.01 -13.36
N VAL A 19 5.25 -3.79 -12.58
CA VAL A 19 4.13 -3.29 -11.76
C VAL A 19 4.70 -2.55 -10.54
N GLY A 20 4.21 -1.35 -10.25
CA GLY A 20 4.59 -0.59 -9.06
C GLY A 20 3.92 -1.11 -7.78
N PHE A 21 4.71 -1.27 -6.72
CA PHE A 21 4.28 -1.67 -5.38
C PHE A 21 4.67 -0.57 -4.38
N PRO A 22 3.70 0.15 -3.80
CA PRO A 22 3.97 1.20 -2.83
C PRO A 22 4.18 0.61 -1.44
N THR A 23 5.19 1.08 -0.72
CA THR A 23 5.41 0.83 0.72
C THR A 23 5.00 2.05 1.56
N TYR A 24 3.97 2.75 1.08
CA TYR A 24 3.40 3.94 1.70
C TYR A 24 1.88 3.96 1.46
N GLY A 25 1.19 4.86 2.14
CA GLY A 25 -0.22 5.14 1.93
C GLY A 25 -0.48 6.63 1.77
N HIS A 26 -1.64 6.94 1.20
CA HIS A 26 -2.14 8.30 1.13
C HIS A 26 -3.19 8.53 2.21
N SER A 27 -3.01 9.60 2.98
CA SER A 27 -3.85 9.93 4.13
C SER A 27 -4.73 11.15 3.88
N PHE A 28 -5.89 11.16 4.53
CA PHE A 28 -6.92 12.20 4.40
C PHE A 28 -7.51 12.52 5.77
N ASN A 29 -8.01 13.74 5.90
CA ASN A 29 -8.89 14.13 7.00
C ASN A 29 -10.34 14.03 6.54
N LEU A 30 -11.10 13.11 7.14
CA LEU A 30 -12.52 12.94 6.93
C LEU A 30 -13.29 14.18 7.40
N GLN A 31 -14.31 14.56 6.65
CA GLN A 31 -15.25 15.60 7.05
C GLN A 31 -16.16 15.13 8.18
N ASN A 32 -16.53 13.85 8.19
CA ASN A 32 -17.32 13.21 9.24
C ASN A 32 -16.60 11.94 9.74
N PRO A 33 -16.12 11.89 10.99
CA PRO A 33 -15.48 10.70 11.57
C PRO A 33 -16.32 9.41 11.57
N SER A 34 -17.65 9.52 11.45
CA SER A 34 -18.53 8.36 11.35
C SER A 34 -18.70 7.81 9.93
N ASP A 35 -18.28 8.56 8.91
CA ASP A 35 -18.28 8.13 7.51
C ASP A 35 -16.84 7.78 7.10
N THR A 36 -16.49 6.50 7.22
CA THR A 36 -15.12 6.00 7.07
C THR A 36 -14.93 5.15 5.82
N ALA A 37 -15.99 5.00 5.01
CA ALA A 37 -15.95 4.21 3.79
C ALA A 37 -15.05 4.87 2.73
N VAL A 38 -14.57 4.07 1.78
CA VAL A 38 -13.90 4.60 0.59
C VAL A 38 -14.86 5.54 -0.14
N GLY A 39 -14.37 6.73 -0.47
CA GLY A 39 -15.17 7.79 -1.13
C GLY A 39 -15.87 8.75 -0.18
N ALA A 40 -15.72 8.58 1.14
CA ALA A 40 -16.21 9.53 2.13
C ALA A 40 -15.63 10.94 1.90
N PRO A 41 -16.41 12.02 2.09
CA PRO A 41 -15.93 13.40 1.92
C PRO A 41 -14.77 13.74 2.86
N THR A 42 -13.79 14.47 2.34
CA THR A 42 -12.58 14.86 3.08
C THR A 42 -12.44 16.38 3.14
N THR A 43 -11.89 16.91 4.23
CA THR A 43 -11.50 18.33 4.35
C THR A 43 -10.10 18.63 3.79
N GLY A 44 -9.33 17.59 3.46
CA GLY A 44 -8.02 17.71 2.83
C GLY A 44 -7.11 16.53 3.15
N ALA A 45 -5.81 16.76 2.94
CA ALA A 45 -4.76 15.82 3.29
C ALA A 45 -4.77 15.48 4.79
N GLY A 46 -4.42 14.25 5.13
CA GLY A 46 -4.19 13.83 6.52
C GLY A 46 -2.97 14.53 7.11
N PRO A 47 -2.83 14.52 8.45
CA PRO A 47 -1.67 15.12 9.10
C PRO A 47 -0.37 14.47 8.62
N ALA A 48 0.71 15.26 8.62
CA ALA A 48 2.04 14.78 8.28
C ALA A 48 2.53 13.74 9.29
N GLY A 49 3.11 12.64 8.80
CA GLY A 49 3.72 11.61 9.63
C GLY A 49 4.94 12.13 10.41
N PRO A 50 5.26 11.53 11.58
CA PRO A 50 6.38 11.98 12.40
C PRO A 50 7.75 11.86 11.71
N TYR A 51 7.89 10.97 10.73
CA TYR A 51 9.13 10.71 10.00
C TYR A 51 9.09 11.23 8.57
N THR A 52 8.00 10.96 7.83
CA THR A 52 7.83 11.43 6.44
C THR A 52 7.66 12.96 6.37
N LYS A 53 7.02 13.55 7.38
CA LYS A 53 6.80 15.01 7.52
C LYS A 53 6.11 15.66 6.31
N GLU A 54 5.32 14.88 5.58
CA GLU A 54 4.55 15.32 4.43
C GLU A 54 3.06 15.06 4.67
N ALA A 55 2.25 16.12 4.58
CA ALA A 55 0.81 15.99 4.76
C ALA A 55 0.22 15.13 3.64
N GLY A 56 -0.65 14.19 3.99
CA GLY A 56 -1.28 13.27 3.04
C GLY A 56 -0.43 12.06 2.64
N LEU A 57 0.74 11.87 3.26
CA LEU A 57 1.63 10.74 3.05
C LEU A 57 1.98 10.07 4.38
N LEU A 58 1.91 8.75 4.43
CA LEU A 58 2.44 7.95 5.53
C LEU A 58 3.26 6.78 4.99
N ALA A 59 4.46 6.56 5.52
CA ALA A 59 5.22 5.34 5.25
C ALA A 59 4.52 4.11 5.87
N TYR A 60 4.77 2.90 5.36
CA TYR A 60 4.15 1.68 5.90
C TYR A 60 4.41 1.49 7.40
N TYR A 61 5.62 1.80 7.87
CA TYR A 61 5.95 1.74 9.30
C TYR A 61 5.21 2.79 10.15
N GLU A 62 4.85 3.96 9.58
CA GLU A 62 4.01 4.96 10.25
C GLU A 62 2.57 4.47 10.34
N ILE A 63 2.08 3.77 9.31
CA ILE A 63 0.74 3.16 9.30
C ILE A 63 0.67 2.03 10.34
N CYS A 64 1.71 1.22 10.51
CA CYS A 64 1.78 0.26 11.61
C CYS A 64 1.70 0.93 12.98
N THR A 65 2.38 2.06 13.15
CA THR A 65 2.29 2.86 14.39
C THR A 65 0.87 3.40 14.61
N PHE A 66 0.21 3.88 13.55
CA PHE A 66 -1.17 4.34 13.59
C PHE A 66 -2.13 3.22 14.02
N LEU A 67 -1.99 2.02 13.46
CA LEU A 67 -2.73 0.81 13.85
C LEU A 67 -2.47 0.42 15.30
N ASN A 68 -1.21 0.37 15.73
CA ASN A 68 -0.82 0.07 17.11
C ASN A 68 -1.37 1.09 18.12
N SER A 69 -1.66 2.31 17.67
CA SER A 69 -2.30 3.35 18.49
C SER A 69 -3.82 3.18 18.64
N GLY A 70 -4.41 2.12 18.09
CA GLY A 70 -5.84 1.84 18.16
C GLY A 70 -6.65 2.31 16.94
N ALA A 71 -6.00 2.55 15.79
CA ALA A 71 -6.74 2.74 14.54
C ALA A 71 -7.43 1.44 14.10
N THR A 72 -8.58 1.56 13.45
CA THR A 72 -9.30 0.41 12.90
C THR A 72 -8.82 0.16 11.47
N GLN A 73 -8.43 -1.08 11.17
CA GLN A 73 -8.16 -1.53 9.81
C GLN A 73 -9.44 -2.11 9.21
N ALA A 74 -9.78 -1.71 7.99
CA ALA A 74 -10.85 -2.28 7.18
C ALA A 74 -10.28 -2.75 5.83
N TRP A 75 -11.03 -3.62 5.14
CA TRP A 75 -10.65 -4.17 3.84
C TRP A 75 -11.64 -3.71 2.78
N ASP A 76 -11.15 -3.04 1.75
CA ASP A 76 -11.95 -2.72 0.57
C ASP A 76 -11.95 -3.92 -0.38
N ALA A 77 -13.00 -4.73 -0.32
CA ALA A 77 -13.14 -5.93 -1.15
C ALA A 77 -13.14 -5.65 -2.66
N PRO A 78 -13.75 -4.56 -3.18
CA PRO A 78 -13.69 -4.25 -4.60
C PRO A 78 -12.29 -3.92 -5.15
N GLN A 79 -11.39 -3.35 -4.33
CA GLN A 79 -10.03 -2.98 -4.76
C GLN A 79 -8.93 -3.90 -4.21
N ASP A 80 -9.28 -4.89 -3.38
CA ASP A 80 -8.36 -5.83 -2.74
C ASP A 80 -7.20 -5.16 -1.97
N VAL A 81 -7.52 -4.06 -1.27
CA VAL A 81 -6.56 -3.29 -0.47
C VAL A 81 -7.13 -2.91 0.90
N PRO A 82 -6.27 -2.76 1.92
CA PRO A 82 -6.70 -2.23 3.20
C PRO A 82 -6.83 -0.71 3.18
N TYR A 83 -7.60 -0.21 4.14
CA TYR A 83 -7.49 1.15 4.63
C TYR A 83 -7.58 1.14 6.16
N ALA A 84 -7.12 2.21 6.80
CA ALA A 84 -7.18 2.36 8.24
C ALA A 84 -7.71 3.73 8.63
N TYR A 85 -8.41 3.83 9.76
CA TYR A 85 -8.96 5.08 10.24
C TYR A 85 -9.00 5.19 11.76
N LYS A 86 -8.93 6.42 12.27
CA LYS A 86 -9.03 6.75 13.70
C LYS A 86 -9.48 8.20 13.86
N GLY A 87 -10.62 8.43 14.48
CA GLY A 87 -11.21 9.77 14.52
C GLY A 87 -11.50 10.25 13.10
N ASN A 88 -10.96 11.42 12.73
CA ASN A 88 -11.05 11.95 11.38
C ASN A 88 -9.89 11.54 10.46
N GLU A 89 -8.85 10.88 10.97
CA GLU A 89 -7.72 10.45 10.14
C GLU A 89 -8.06 9.16 9.40
N TRP A 90 -7.76 9.12 8.10
CA TRP A 90 -7.98 7.98 7.22
C TRP A 90 -6.75 7.77 6.33
N VAL A 91 -6.36 6.52 6.08
CA VAL A 91 -5.24 6.19 5.18
C VAL A 91 -5.55 4.95 4.35
N GLY A 92 -5.39 5.08 3.04
CA GLY A 92 -5.43 3.96 2.09
C GLY A 92 -4.01 3.53 1.77
N TYR A 93 -3.73 2.23 1.83
CA TYR A 93 -2.36 1.71 1.76
C TYR A 93 -2.33 0.27 1.27
N ASP A 94 -1.13 -0.30 1.21
CA ASP A 94 -0.91 -1.71 0.94
C ASP A 94 -0.36 -2.44 2.18
N ASN A 95 -0.74 -3.70 2.34
CA ASN A 95 -0.17 -4.60 3.34
C ASN A 95 0.29 -5.91 2.71
N ILE A 96 0.79 -6.85 3.53
CA ILE A 96 1.26 -8.17 3.06
C ILE A 96 0.17 -8.90 2.23
N LYS A 97 -1.10 -8.79 2.64
CA LYS A 97 -2.22 -9.45 1.93
C LYS A 97 -2.42 -8.84 0.54
N SER A 98 -2.51 -7.52 0.42
CA SER A 98 -2.70 -6.86 -0.88
C SER A 98 -1.48 -7.02 -1.79
N PHE A 99 -0.27 -7.03 -1.24
CA PHE A 99 0.94 -7.37 -1.97
C PHE A 99 0.85 -8.75 -2.60
N ASN A 100 0.49 -9.78 -1.83
CA ASN A 100 0.36 -11.14 -2.36
C ASN A 100 -0.71 -11.23 -3.47
N ILE A 101 -1.86 -10.57 -3.31
CA ILE A 101 -2.91 -10.52 -4.34
C ILE A 101 -2.38 -9.87 -5.63
N LYS A 102 -1.72 -8.72 -5.50
CA LYS A 102 -1.12 -8.00 -6.64
C LYS A 102 -0.03 -8.82 -7.35
N VAL A 103 0.75 -9.61 -6.60
CA VAL A 103 1.77 -10.50 -7.17
C VAL A 103 1.15 -11.66 -7.94
N GLU A 104 0.08 -12.27 -7.44
CA GLU A 104 -0.64 -13.28 -8.21
C GLU A 104 -1.22 -12.72 -9.50
N TRP A 105 -1.84 -11.54 -9.43
CA TRP A 105 -2.35 -10.85 -10.61
C TRP A 105 -1.23 -10.51 -11.61
N LEU A 106 -0.07 -10.06 -11.12
CA LEU A 106 1.11 -9.78 -11.94
C LEU A 106 1.55 -11.02 -12.74
N LYS A 107 1.68 -12.17 -12.05
CA LYS A 107 2.08 -13.45 -12.65
C LYS A 107 1.06 -13.93 -13.67
N GLN A 108 -0.24 -13.90 -13.33
CA GLN A 108 -1.32 -14.31 -14.23
C GLN A 108 -1.36 -13.50 -15.53
N ASN A 109 -0.89 -12.26 -15.51
CA ASN A 109 -0.88 -11.38 -16.68
C ASN A 109 0.44 -11.37 -17.47
N ASN A 110 1.42 -12.18 -17.05
CA ASN A 110 2.76 -12.29 -17.64
C ASN A 110 3.52 -10.94 -17.68
N PHE A 111 3.36 -10.11 -16.65
CA PHE A 111 4.15 -8.89 -16.53
C PHE A 111 5.60 -9.19 -16.13
N GLY A 112 6.52 -8.33 -16.56
CA GLY A 112 7.97 -8.54 -16.45
C GLY A 112 8.53 -8.57 -15.02
N GLY A 113 7.76 -8.08 -14.05
CA GLY A 113 8.17 -8.06 -12.65
C GLY A 113 7.56 -6.90 -11.89
N ALA A 114 8.21 -6.53 -10.79
CA ALA A 114 7.74 -5.50 -9.88
C ALA A 114 8.80 -4.45 -9.61
N MET A 115 8.35 -3.23 -9.35
CA MET A 115 9.14 -2.11 -8.86
C MET A 115 8.59 -1.68 -7.51
N VAL A 116 9.46 -1.39 -6.54
CA VAL A 116 9.02 -0.94 -5.20
C VAL A 116 9.33 0.53 -5.00
N TRP A 117 8.33 1.29 -4.57
CA TRP A 117 8.51 2.65 -4.07
C TRP A 117 8.04 2.72 -2.61
N SER A 118 8.92 2.79 -1.62
CA SER A 118 10.39 2.72 -1.70
C SER A 118 10.99 1.92 -0.54
N LEU A 119 12.25 1.50 -0.68
CA LEU A 119 12.97 0.75 0.35
C LEU A 119 12.87 1.34 1.78
N PRO A 120 13.11 2.65 2.01
CA PRO A 120 13.10 3.22 3.36
C PRO A 120 11.71 3.40 3.96
N MET A 121 10.63 3.17 3.20
CA MET A 121 9.25 3.33 3.67
C MET A 121 8.60 2.00 4.11
N ASP A 122 9.20 0.85 3.80
CA ASP A 122 8.85 -0.42 4.42
C ASP A 122 9.33 -0.47 5.89
N ASP A 123 8.92 -1.45 6.69
CA ASP A 123 9.48 -1.66 8.04
C ASP A 123 10.88 -2.30 7.93
N PHE A 124 11.85 -1.51 7.47
CA PHE A 124 13.20 -1.96 7.14
C PHE A 124 13.99 -2.43 8.36
N THR A 125 13.65 -1.94 9.56
CA THR A 125 14.26 -2.40 10.82
C THR A 125 13.51 -3.58 11.44
N GLY A 126 12.24 -3.78 11.09
CA GLY A 126 11.35 -4.77 11.69
C GLY A 126 10.84 -4.38 13.08
N SER A 127 10.81 -3.08 13.39
CA SER A 127 10.57 -2.57 14.75
C SER A 127 9.19 -1.94 14.93
N PHE A 128 8.42 -1.76 13.84
CA PHE A 128 7.16 -1.00 13.88
C PHE A 128 5.93 -1.89 13.70
N CYS A 129 6.03 -2.91 12.85
CA CYS A 129 4.88 -3.70 12.42
C CYS A 129 4.76 -5.07 13.10
N ASN A 130 5.80 -5.54 13.81
CA ASN A 130 5.92 -6.91 14.32
C ASN A 130 5.81 -7.98 13.20
N GLN A 131 6.28 -7.66 11.99
CA GLN A 131 6.22 -8.52 10.80
C GLN A 131 7.61 -8.93 10.28
N GLY A 132 8.67 -8.66 11.04
CA GLY A 132 10.06 -8.84 10.61
C GLY A 132 10.58 -7.68 9.75
N LYS A 133 11.83 -7.77 9.30
CA LYS A 133 12.46 -6.74 8.44
C LYS A 133 11.90 -6.80 7.03
N TYR A 134 11.66 -5.64 6.42
CA TYR A 134 11.18 -5.50 5.04
C TYR A 134 9.96 -6.40 4.74
N PRO A 135 8.89 -6.35 5.55
CA PRO A 135 7.78 -7.29 5.44
C PRO A 135 7.08 -7.24 4.08
N LEU A 136 6.88 -6.05 3.51
CA LEU A 136 6.23 -5.91 2.20
C LEU A 136 7.14 -6.38 1.07
N ILE A 137 8.40 -5.96 1.09
CA ILE A 137 9.36 -6.33 0.04
C ILE A 137 9.66 -7.83 0.09
N ASN A 138 9.71 -8.44 1.27
CA ASN A 138 9.87 -9.89 1.40
C ASN A 138 8.62 -10.65 0.95
N ALA A 139 7.42 -10.14 1.22
CA ALA A 139 6.19 -10.71 0.65
C ALA A 139 6.24 -10.69 -0.88
N LEU A 140 6.65 -9.58 -1.48
CA LEU A 140 6.84 -9.44 -2.93
C LEU A 140 7.88 -10.42 -3.48
N LYS A 141 9.08 -10.45 -2.88
CA LYS A 141 10.18 -11.35 -3.27
C LYS A 141 9.76 -12.82 -3.22
N ASN A 142 9.10 -13.23 -2.14
CA ASN A 142 8.60 -14.60 -1.96
C ASN A 142 7.50 -14.93 -2.97
N GLY A 143 6.54 -14.03 -3.19
CA GLY A 143 5.46 -14.22 -4.16
C GLY A 143 5.95 -14.34 -5.61
N LEU A 144 7.06 -13.69 -5.95
CA LEU A 144 7.73 -13.80 -7.26
C LEU A 144 8.64 -15.04 -7.38
N GLY A 145 8.79 -15.84 -6.33
CA GLY A 145 9.66 -17.02 -6.34
C GLY A 145 11.16 -16.71 -6.36
N LEU A 146 11.56 -15.50 -5.97
CA LEU A 146 12.95 -15.06 -5.95
C LEU A 146 13.61 -15.44 -4.61
N GLN A 147 13.74 -16.72 -4.30
CA GLN A 147 14.47 -17.16 -3.09
C GLN A 147 15.94 -17.45 -3.43
N ASN A 148 16.85 -16.79 -2.70
CA ASN A 148 18.26 -17.15 -2.61
C ASN A 148 18.49 -17.78 -1.23
#